data_AF-A0A2I0VCN8-F1
#
_entry.id   AF-A0A2I0VCN8-F1
#
_cell.length_a   1.000
_cell.length_b   1.000
_cell.length_c   1.000
_cell.angle_alpha   90.00
_cell.angle_beta   90.00
_cell.angle_gamma   90.00
#
_symmetry.space_group_name_H-M   'P 1'
#
loop_
_entity.id
_entity.type
_entity.pdbx_description
1 polymer ?
#
loop_
_entity_poly.entity_id
_entity_poly.type
_entity_poly.pdbx_seq_one_letter_code
_entity_poly.pdbx_strand_id
1 'polypeptide(L)'
;MLQSCVSAADTRLALDAIMVSANSGRSSCPSLRCYNTLLLKLEKFGMVTEMKSVYCQMLLVGILPNLFTYNTMINSSCKLGDISNAMIYLGHLVRAGFDLDTFTFNSLMMGYCRRNDIDRDGMVYETMLRKSCKRDVHSYTILIDGLLKAFLVEEALKLLSEME
;
A
#
# COMPACT_ATOMS: atom_id res chain seq x y z
N MET A 1 20.76 7.19 -8.43
CA MET A 1 20.70 5.71 -8.56
C MET A 1 19.27 5.17 -8.50
N LEU A 2 18.51 5.34 -7.40
CA LEU A 2 17.14 4.79 -7.34
C LEU A 2 16.12 5.48 -8.26
N GLN A 3 16.24 6.79 -8.50
CA GLN A 3 15.32 7.51 -9.39
C GLN A 3 15.47 7.08 -10.86
N SER A 4 16.68 6.67 -11.27
CA SER A 4 17.00 6.26 -12.65
C SER A 4 16.63 4.80 -12.97
N CYS A 5 16.22 3.99 -11.99
CA CYS A 5 15.76 2.63 -12.25
C CYS A 5 14.45 2.68 -13.07
N VAL A 6 14.52 2.17 -14.30
CA VAL A 6 13.41 2.10 -15.26
C VAL A 6 12.92 0.68 -15.47
N SER A 7 13.70 -0.33 -15.08
CA SER A 7 13.33 -1.75 -15.16
C SER A 7 13.38 -2.47 -13.79
N ALA A 8 12.75 -3.65 -13.73
CA ALA A 8 12.86 -4.55 -12.58
C ALA A 8 14.31 -5.02 -12.36
N ALA A 9 15.10 -5.18 -13.42
CA ALA A 9 16.50 -5.54 -13.33
C ALA A 9 17.33 -4.43 -12.65
N ASP A 10 17.13 -3.17 -13.06
CA ASP A 10 17.80 -2.02 -12.43
C ASP A 10 17.42 -1.89 -10.95
N THR A 11 16.18 -2.22 -10.62
CA THR A 11 15.67 -2.15 -9.25
C THR A 11 16.31 -3.23 -8.38
N ARG A 12 16.55 -4.44 -8.91
CA ARG A 12 17.31 -5.50 -8.23
C ARG A 12 18.78 -5.12 -8.02
N LEU A 13 19.44 -4.56 -9.03
CA LEU A 13 20.82 -4.09 -8.88
C LEU A 13 20.92 -2.99 -7.81
N ALA A 14 19.96 -2.07 -7.77
CA ALA A 14 19.92 -1.03 -6.74
C ALA A 14 19.64 -1.61 -5.35
N LEU A 15 18.79 -2.64 -5.24
CA LEU A 15 18.55 -3.39 -4.02
C LEU A 15 19.85 -4.03 -3.51
N ASP A 16 20.56 -4.78 -4.37
CA ASP A 16 21.81 -5.47 -4.01
C ASP A 16 22.87 -4.48 -3.51
N ALA A 17 23.04 -3.35 -4.23
CA ALA A 17 23.96 -2.30 -3.82
C ALA A 17 23.62 -1.72 -2.44
N ILE A 18 22.33 -1.50 -2.15
CA ILE A 18 21.87 -0.96 -0.86
C ILE A 18 22.09 -1.99 0.26
N MET A 19 21.74 -3.27 0.04
CA MET A 19 21.95 -4.33 1.02
C MET A 19 23.42 -4.54 1.35
N VAL A 20 24.31 -4.53 0.34
CA VAL A 20 25.76 -4.62 0.55
C VAL A 20 26.27 -3.42 1.34
N SER A 21 25.82 -2.20 1.01
CA SER A 21 26.22 -0.99 1.75
C SER A 21 25.76 -0.99 3.21
N ALA A 22 24.55 -1.51 3.47
CA ALA A 22 23.99 -1.59 4.82
C ALA A 22 24.78 -2.55 5.71
N ASN A 23 25.31 -3.64 5.15
CA ASN A 23 26.05 -4.66 5.89
C ASN A 23 27.56 -4.35 6.06
N SER A 24 28.12 -3.45 5.24
CA SER A 24 29.58 -3.23 5.18
C SER A 24 30.09 -2.12 6.09
N GLY A 25 29.23 -1.49 6.92
CA GLY A 25 29.62 -0.39 7.81
C GLY A 25 30.16 0.86 7.09
N ARG A 26 30.08 0.92 5.76
CA ARG A 26 30.52 2.06 4.94
C ARG A 26 29.40 3.11 4.87
N SER A 27 29.80 4.38 4.98
CA SER A 27 29.00 5.58 5.24
C SER A 27 27.97 5.99 4.18
N SER A 28 27.12 5.07 3.75
CA SER A 28 25.85 5.34 3.09
C SER A 28 24.76 4.61 3.88
N CYS A 29 24.48 5.06 5.11
CA CYS A 29 23.28 4.63 5.82
C CYS A 29 22.08 4.90 4.90
N PRO A 30 21.37 3.88 4.41
CA PRO A 30 20.24 4.11 3.54
C PRO A 30 19.17 4.79 4.40
N SER A 31 18.93 6.09 4.17
CA SER A 31 17.92 6.82 4.94
C SER A 31 16.52 6.21 4.77
N LEU A 32 15.57 6.55 5.65
CA LEU A 32 14.14 6.24 5.47
C LEU A 32 13.66 6.58 4.05
N ARG A 33 14.14 7.69 3.48
CA ARG A 33 13.84 8.10 2.11
C ARG A 33 14.36 7.11 1.07
N CYS A 34 15.55 6.53 1.25
CA CYS A 34 16.10 5.51 0.35
C CYS A 34 15.24 4.25 0.37
N TYR A 35 14.88 3.76 1.56
CA TYR A 35 13.99 2.60 1.73
C TYR A 35 12.61 2.84 1.11
N ASN A 36 11.98 3.98 1.39
CA ASN A 36 10.68 4.32 0.83
C ASN A 36 10.72 4.46 -0.70
N THR A 37 11.80 5.02 -1.25
CA THR A 37 11.97 5.11 -2.71
C THR A 37 12.11 3.72 -3.33
N LEU A 38 12.88 2.83 -2.69
CA LEU A 38 13.08 1.46 -3.16
C LEU A 38 11.77 0.66 -3.09
N LEU A 39 11.05 0.75 -1.97
CA LEU A 39 9.74 0.11 -1.80
C LEU A 39 8.73 0.56 -2.85
N LEU A 40 8.66 1.86 -3.15
CA LEU A 40 7.79 2.38 -4.21
C LEU A 40 8.16 1.86 -5.60
N LYS A 41 9.47 1.73 -5.89
CA LYS A 41 9.94 1.15 -7.16
C LYS A 41 9.60 -0.33 -7.26
N LEU A 42 9.83 -1.10 -6.19
CA LEU A 42 9.50 -2.52 -6.14
C LEU A 42 7.97 -2.74 -6.24
N GLU A 43 7.17 -1.89 -5.60
CA GLU A 43 5.71 -1.88 -5.73
C GLU A 43 5.29 -1.70 -7.19
N LYS A 44 5.87 -0.72 -7.89
CA LYS A 44 5.59 -0.44 -9.30
C LYS A 44 5.84 -1.67 -10.20
N PHE A 45 6.86 -2.47 -9.88
CA PHE A 45 7.21 -3.67 -10.65
C PHE A 45 6.58 -4.96 -10.09
N GLY A 46 5.72 -4.88 -9.07
CA GLY A 46 5.07 -6.06 -8.46
C GLY A 46 6.03 -7.01 -7.75
N MET A 47 7.20 -6.53 -7.33
CA MET A 47 8.28 -7.34 -6.75
C MET A 47 8.07 -7.54 -5.24
N VAL A 48 7.00 -8.23 -4.88
CA VAL A 48 6.50 -8.25 -3.49
C VAL A 48 7.40 -9.05 -2.54
N THR A 49 8.07 -10.10 -3.02
CA THR A 49 9.05 -10.85 -2.21
C THR A 49 10.20 -9.94 -1.78
N GLU A 50 10.72 -9.16 -2.72
CA GLU A 50 11.78 -8.19 -2.48
C GLU A 50 11.30 -7.04 -1.58
N MET A 51 10.05 -6.57 -1.75
CA MET A 51 9.48 -5.56 -0.83
C MET A 51 9.48 -6.04 0.63
N LYS A 52 9.09 -7.30 0.88
CA LYS A 52 9.12 -7.90 2.22
C LYS A 52 10.54 -7.94 2.77
N SER A 53 11.52 -8.36 1.95
CA SER A 53 12.94 -8.36 2.33
C SER A 53 13.44 -6.96 2.71
N VAL A 54 13.14 -5.96 1.88
CA VAL A 54 13.52 -4.55 2.12
C VAL A 54 12.89 -4.01 3.41
N TYR A 55 11.61 -4.30 3.65
CA TYR A 55 10.93 -3.92 4.87
C TYR A 55 11.56 -4.57 6.11
N CYS A 56 11.87 -5.87 6.07
CA CYS A 56 12.56 -6.55 7.16
C CYS A 56 13.95 -5.96 7.41
N GLN A 57 14.73 -5.73 6.35
CA GLN A 57 16.06 -5.14 6.47
C GLN A 57 16.01 -3.75 7.09
N MET A 58 15.04 -2.92 6.71
CA MET A 58 14.80 -1.59 7.28
C MET A 58 14.64 -1.67 8.80
N LEU A 59 13.85 -2.63 9.30
CA LEU A 59 13.68 -2.86 10.73
C LEU A 59 14.96 -3.38 11.40
N LEU A 60 15.68 -4.30 10.75
CA LEU A 60 16.92 -4.88 11.28
C LEU A 60 18.01 -3.82 11.51
N VAL A 61 18.10 -2.83 10.62
CA VAL A 61 19.07 -1.72 10.76
C VAL A 61 18.54 -0.55 11.59
N GLY A 62 17.40 -0.73 12.26
CA GLY A 62 16.85 0.25 13.21
C GLY A 62 16.16 1.46 12.56
N ILE A 63 15.82 1.39 11.27
CA ILE A 63 15.09 2.46 10.60
C ILE A 63 13.59 2.21 10.79
N LEU A 64 12.91 3.16 11.41
CA LEU A 64 11.49 3.03 11.72
C LEU A 64 10.61 3.34 10.50
N PRO A 65 9.64 2.47 10.16
CA PRO A 65 8.63 2.75 9.15
C PRO A 65 7.80 3.97 9.51
N ASN A 66 7.39 4.73 8.50
CA ASN A 66 6.40 5.79 8.66
C ASN A 66 5.09 5.41 7.96
N LEU A 67 4.08 6.28 8.08
CA LEU A 67 2.78 6.09 7.41
C LEU A 67 2.93 5.76 5.92
N PHE A 68 3.82 6.45 5.20
CA PHE A 68 4.09 6.17 3.79
C PHE A 68 4.60 4.74 3.58
N THR A 69 5.57 4.28 4.39
CA THR A 69 6.08 2.90 4.32
C THR A 69 4.95 1.89 4.49
N TYR A 70 4.10 2.06 5.50
CA TYR A 70 2.98 1.15 5.76
C TYR A 70 1.97 1.16 4.62
N ASN A 71 1.58 2.35 4.14
CA ASN A 71 0.67 2.53 3.03
C ASN A 71 1.18 1.82 1.76
N THR A 72 2.47 1.93 1.44
CA THR A 72 3.08 1.20 0.33
C THR A 72 2.97 -0.33 0.49
N MET A 73 3.23 -0.87 1.69
CA MET A 73 3.15 -2.31 1.95
C MET A 73 1.71 -2.83 1.90
N ILE A 74 0.75 -2.07 2.45
CA ILE A 74 -0.69 -2.38 2.44
C ILE A 74 -1.20 -2.38 1.01
N ASN A 75 -0.94 -1.31 0.24
CA ASN A 75 -1.39 -1.18 -1.14
C ASN A 75 -0.84 -2.29 -2.04
N SER A 76 0.45 -2.61 -1.91
CA SER A 76 1.08 -3.70 -2.65
C SER A 76 0.40 -5.04 -2.38
N SER A 77 0.13 -5.34 -1.11
CA SER A 77 -0.54 -6.58 -0.69
C SER A 77 -1.99 -6.63 -1.22
N CYS A 78 -2.72 -5.52 -1.14
CA CYS A 78 -4.10 -5.42 -1.66
C CYS A 78 -4.16 -5.57 -3.18
N LYS A 79 -3.20 -4.99 -3.93
CA LYS A 79 -3.09 -5.16 -5.39
C LYS A 79 -2.90 -6.62 -5.78
N LEU A 80 -2.20 -7.42 -4.97
CA LEU A 80 -2.06 -8.86 -5.22
C LEU A 80 -3.25 -9.70 -4.70
N GLY A 81 -4.26 -9.09 -4.07
CA GLY A 81 -5.35 -9.82 -3.41
C GLY A 81 -4.95 -10.51 -2.10
N ASP A 82 -3.74 -10.25 -1.61
CA ASP A 82 -3.18 -10.77 -0.36
C ASP A 82 -3.61 -9.89 0.83
N ILE A 83 -4.92 -9.91 1.10
CA ILE A 83 -5.52 -9.17 2.21
C ILE A 83 -4.93 -9.59 3.57
N SER A 84 -4.54 -10.85 3.73
CA SER A 84 -3.93 -11.35 4.97
C SER A 84 -2.67 -10.57 5.33
N ASN A 85 -1.74 -10.39 4.37
CA ASN A 85 -0.56 -9.56 4.60
C ASN A 85 -0.90 -8.07 4.75
N ALA A 86 -1.89 -7.56 3.99
CA ALA A 86 -2.34 -6.17 4.15
C ALA A 86 -2.79 -5.87 5.59
N MET A 87 -3.55 -6.77 6.21
CA MET A 87 -4.03 -6.61 7.59
C MET A 87 -2.89 -6.70 8.63
N ILE A 88 -1.83 -7.46 8.36
CA ILE A 88 -0.63 -7.49 9.23
C ILE A 88 0.04 -6.10 9.23
N TYR A 89 0.26 -5.51 8.05
CA TYR A 89 0.85 -4.17 7.97
C TYR A 89 -0.07 -3.08 8.54
N LEU A 90 -1.39 -3.22 8.39
CA LEU A 90 -2.36 -2.34 9.03
C LEU A 90 -2.26 -2.40 10.57
N GLY A 91 -2.12 -3.60 11.13
CA GLY A 91 -1.89 -3.78 12.57
C GLY A 91 -0.58 -3.11 13.03
N HIS A 92 0.48 -3.21 12.23
CA HIS A 92 1.73 -2.50 12.52
C HIS A 92 1.58 -0.98 12.48
N LEU A 93 0.86 -0.44 11.49
CA LEU A 93 0.55 0.99 11.36
C LEU A 93 -0.17 1.50 12.62
N VAL A 94 -1.24 0.82 13.03
CA VAL A 94 -2.03 1.21 14.21
C VAL A 94 -1.20 1.09 15.50
N ARG A 95 -0.41 0.02 15.66
CA ARG A 95 0.46 -0.16 16.82
C ARG A 95 1.56 0.89 16.90
N ALA A 96 2.01 1.41 15.75
CA ALA A 96 2.95 2.52 15.68
C ALA A 96 2.30 3.90 15.97
N GLY A 97 1.00 3.94 16.25
CA GLY A 97 0.27 5.15 16.62
C GLY A 97 -0.14 6.02 15.44
N PHE A 98 -0.11 5.49 14.22
CA PHE A 98 -0.60 6.21 13.05
C PHE A 98 -2.10 6.01 12.88
N ASP A 99 -2.78 7.07 12.45
CA ASP A 99 -4.14 6.97 11.95
C ASP A 99 -4.15 6.50 10.49
N LEU A 100 -5.21 5.77 10.14
CA LEU A 100 -5.48 5.41 8.75
C LEU A 100 -5.85 6.69 7.98
N ASP A 101 -5.30 6.84 6.79
CA ASP A 101 -5.65 7.91 5.87
C ASP A 101 -6.54 7.39 4.73
N THR A 102 -7.03 8.31 3.89
CA THR A 102 -7.82 7.99 2.69
C THR A 102 -7.11 6.96 1.80
N PHE A 103 -5.79 7.03 1.70
CA PHE A 103 -5.02 6.08 0.90
C PHE A 103 -5.04 4.67 1.51
N THR A 104 -4.93 4.53 2.83
CA THR A 104 -5.05 3.24 3.51
C THR A 104 -6.43 2.62 3.27
N PHE A 105 -7.50 3.40 3.42
CA PHE A 105 -8.88 2.92 3.18
C PHE A 105 -9.08 2.50 1.73
N ASN A 106 -8.69 3.34 0.77
CA ASN A 106 -8.78 3.02 -0.66
C ASN A 106 -8.04 1.73 -1.01
N SER A 107 -6.85 1.52 -0.44
CA SER A 107 -6.07 0.29 -0.65
C SER A 107 -6.82 -0.95 -0.19
N LEU A 108 -7.38 -0.92 1.03
CA LEU A 108 -8.14 -2.03 1.61
C LEU A 108 -9.40 -2.34 0.82
N MET A 109 -10.16 -1.30 0.46
CA MET A 109 -11.38 -1.42 -0.33
C MET A 109 -11.08 -2.09 -1.67
N MET A 110 -10.09 -1.57 -2.41
CA MET A 110 -9.65 -2.16 -3.68
C MET A 110 -9.27 -3.64 -3.52
N GLY A 111 -8.60 -4.00 -2.42
CA GLY A 111 -8.23 -5.39 -2.14
C GLY A 111 -9.45 -6.30 -1.91
N TYR A 112 -10.48 -5.83 -1.21
CA TYR A 112 -11.72 -6.57 -0.99
C TYR A 112 -12.58 -6.65 -2.27
N CYS A 113 -12.71 -5.56 -3.04
CA CYS A 113 -13.37 -5.60 -4.36
C CYS A 113 -12.71 -6.63 -5.29
N ARG A 114 -11.36 -6.72 -5.31
CA ARG A 114 -10.63 -7.72 -6.12
C ARG A 114 -10.89 -9.16 -5.70
N ARG A 115 -11.26 -9.40 -4.44
CA ARG A 115 -11.64 -10.72 -3.93
C ARG A 115 -13.14 -11.01 -4.07
N ASN A 116 -13.90 -10.09 -4.65
CA ASN A 116 -15.36 -10.12 -4.70
C ASN A 116 -16.00 -10.25 -3.30
N ASP A 117 -15.35 -9.68 -2.28
CA ASP A 117 -15.81 -9.68 -0.89
C ASP A 117 -16.47 -8.34 -0.57
N ILE A 118 -17.66 -8.14 -1.14
CA ILE A 118 -18.41 -6.89 -1.13
C ILE A 118 -18.84 -6.51 0.30
N ASP A 119 -19.16 -7.50 1.14
CA ASP A 119 -19.55 -7.27 2.52
C ASP A 119 -18.42 -6.59 3.30
N ARG A 120 -17.18 -7.10 3.18
CA ARG A 120 -16.03 -6.49 3.85
C ARG A 120 -15.62 -5.16 3.25
N ASP A 121 -15.74 -5.00 1.93
CA ASP A 121 -15.54 -3.72 1.27
C ASP A 121 -16.48 -2.64 1.85
N GLY A 122 -17.78 -2.96 1.95
CA GLY A 122 -18.78 -2.10 2.58
C GLY A 122 -18.47 -1.79 4.04
N MET A 123 -17.98 -2.76 4.82
CA MET A 123 -17.55 -2.53 6.20
C MET A 123 -16.35 -1.56 6.30
N VAL A 124 -15.38 -1.66 5.39
CA VAL A 124 -14.24 -0.73 5.33
C VAL A 124 -14.73 0.67 4.96
N TYR A 125 -15.63 0.78 3.98
CA TYR A 125 -16.26 2.02 3.59
C TYR A 125 -17.00 2.71 4.74
N GLU A 126 -17.86 1.98 5.44
CA GLU A 126 -18.57 2.47 6.62
C GLU A 126 -17.61 2.94 7.73
N THR A 127 -16.50 2.24 7.91
CA THR A 127 -15.47 2.63 8.87
C THR A 127 -14.78 3.95 8.47
N MET A 128 -14.52 4.14 7.18
CA MET A 128 -13.98 5.39 6.63
C MET A 128 -14.92 6.58 6.91
N LEU A 129 -16.23 6.39 6.72
CA LEU A 129 -17.26 7.39 7.01
C LEU A 129 -17.30 7.75 8.50
N ARG A 130 -17.33 6.75 9.40
CA ARG A 130 -17.35 6.97 10.85
C ARG A 130 -16.11 7.69 11.35
N LYS A 131 -14.95 7.48 10.73
CA LYS A 131 -13.70 8.20 11.04
C LYS A 131 -13.62 9.58 10.40
N SER A 132 -14.66 10.02 9.68
CA SER A 132 -14.70 11.30 8.96
C SER A 132 -13.53 11.47 7.97
N CYS A 133 -13.01 10.37 7.44
CA CYS A 133 -11.97 10.41 6.42
C CYS A 133 -12.59 10.86 5.09
N LYS A 134 -12.01 11.89 4.48
CA LYS A 134 -12.54 12.47 3.24
C LYS A 134 -12.34 11.49 2.07
N ARG A 135 -13.42 11.19 1.36
CA ARG A 135 -13.42 10.44 0.10
C ARG A 135 -12.76 11.27 -1.01
N ASP A 136 -12.01 10.62 -1.88
CA ASP A 136 -11.48 11.23 -3.10
C ASP A 136 -12.02 10.52 -4.34
N VAL A 137 -11.68 11.04 -5.53
CA VAL A 137 -12.10 10.44 -6.82
C VAL A 137 -11.72 8.96 -6.89
N HIS A 138 -10.60 8.56 -6.28
CA HIS A 138 -10.16 7.18 -6.27
C HIS A 138 -11.06 6.30 -5.38
N SER A 139 -11.48 6.79 -4.21
CA SER A 139 -12.45 6.12 -3.32
C SER A 139 -13.73 5.78 -4.07
N TYR A 140 -14.32 6.75 -4.76
CA TYR A 140 -15.55 6.54 -5.54
C TYR A 140 -15.34 5.57 -6.71
N THR A 141 -14.22 5.71 -7.42
CA THR A 141 -13.88 4.81 -8.53
C THR A 141 -13.85 3.35 -8.07
N ILE A 142 -13.24 3.07 -6.91
CA ILE A 142 -13.14 1.72 -6.34
C ILE A 142 -14.54 1.19 -5.97
N LEU A 143 -15.35 1.99 -5.29
CA LEU A 143 -16.70 1.59 -4.88
C LEU A 143 -17.61 1.29 -6.07
N ILE A 144 -17.61 2.17 -7.07
CA ILE A 144 -18.42 2.01 -8.28
C ILE A 144 -18.00 0.73 -9.01
N ASP A 145 -16.70 0.50 -9.19
CA ASP A 145 -16.18 -0.74 -9.81
C ASP A 145 -16.58 -1.99 -9.01
N GLY A 146 -16.49 -1.94 -7.68
CA GLY A 146 -16.92 -3.02 -6.80
C GLY A 146 -18.42 -3.34 -6.92
N LEU A 147 -19.27 -2.32 -6.88
CA LEU A 147 -20.73 -2.46 -6.99
C LEU A 147 -21.15 -2.99 -8.37
N LEU A 148 -20.52 -2.52 -9.44
CA LEU A 148 -20.78 -3.02 -10.80
C LEU A 148 -20.41 -4.50 -10.93
N LYS A 149 -19.31 -4.95 -10.32
CA LYS A 149 -18.93 -6.38 -10.27
C LYS A 149 -19.90 -7.23 -9.46
N ALA A 150 -20.57 -6.64 -8.48
CA ALA A 150 -21.61 -7.26 -7.67
C ALA A 150 -23.00 -7.22 -8.35
N PHE A 151 -23.12 -6.66 -9.56
CA PHE A 151 -24.39 -6.40 -10.26
C PHE A 151 -25.34 -5.45 -9.49
N LEU A 152 -24.81 -4.63 -8.60
CA LEU A 152 -25.52 -3.60 -7.82
C LEU A 152 -25.47 -2.26 -8.54
N VAL A 153 -26.13 -2.19 -9.70
CA VAL A 153 -26.02 -1.06 -10.64
C VAL A 153 -26.68 0.22 -10.09
N GLU A 154 -27.78 0.10 -9.36
CA GLU A 154 -28.51 1.26 -8.82
C GLU A 154 -27.68 2.00 -7.76
N GLU A 155 -27.01 1.25 -6.87
CA GLU A 155 -26.11 1.79 -5.86
C GLU A 155 -24.89 2.47 -6.49
N ALA A 156 -24.35 1.89 -7.58
CA ALA A 156 -23.24 2.47 -8.32
C ALA A 156 -23.62 3.82 -8.95
N LEU A 157 -24.82 3.92 -9.54
CA LEU A 157 -25.33 5.18 -10.13
C LEU A 157 -25.57 6.24 -9.05
N LYS A 158 -26.05 5.84 -7.87
CA LYS A 158 -26.21 6.76 -6.74
C LYS A 158 -24.87 7.35 -6.31
N LEU A 159 -23.84 6.52 -6.13
CA LEU A 159 -22.50 7.01 -5.79
C LEU A 159 -21.90 7.91 -6.87
N LEU A 160 -22.16 7.62 -8.15
CA LEU A 160 -21.72 8.48 -9.25
C LEU A 160 -22.34 9.89 -9.16
N SER A 161 -23.62 9.99 -8.79
CA SER A 161 -24.29 11.29 -8.60
C SER A 161 -23.78 12.09 -7.39
N GLU A 162 -23.18 11.42 -6.40
CA GLU A 162 -22.55 12.09 -5.24
C GLU A 162 -21.17 12.69 -5.56
N MET A 163 -20.59 12.40 -6.74
CA MET A 163 -19.29 12.92 -7.15
C MET A 163 -19.35 14.32 -7.80
N GLU A 164 -20.53 14.74 -8.27
CA GLU A 164 -20.79 16.06 -8.88
C GLU A 164 -20.87 17.18 -7.85
#